data_AF-A0A8H6SWP0-F1
#
_entry.id   AF-A0A8H6SWP0-F1
#
_cell.length_a   1.000
_cell.length_b   1.000
_cell.length_c   1.000
_cell.angle_alpha   90.00
_cell.angle_beta   90.00
_cell.angle_gamma   90.00
#
_symmetry.space_group_name_H-M   'P 1'
#
loop_
_entity.id
_entity.type
_entity.pdbx_description
1 polymer ?
#
loop_
_entity_poly.entity_id
_entity_poly.type
_entity_poly.pdbx_seq_one_letter_code
_entity_poly.pdbx_strand_id
1 'polypeptide(L)'
;MLLLVLDAPPGTQAATLDVDAAFRRVPIHPSQQWFFVVSWRDLCYIDHCAPFGPSSSPGIFGQIADAMPALLTSNHIGPLKKWNHWVGPGSFLRHFPFNSTFKYVGFRWDLNAKTVEIPDTKKTRYLTKLEVWVRGSKFNRKEAESVHGTLVHCAMAIRDGRSRLPAILAFAASFSHTSSNFSKRSPNATVLSDINWWRQQLNLPFCGSILIRPPLVSSIPFWVDTSTSWGIGVVFDTVWASWRFQAGWEADGRKIGWVQMLAVEFGLLLAIRRGHENIHFHILSDNQGVLGAVDSGKSRNPEQNRVLRRIVALLRTHTLWITTSYTPSADNLADGPSRGIPLSIPGFSRSFAPFKIPYYVSNLIVDSP
;
A
#
# COMPACT_ATOMS: atom_id res chain seq x y z
N MET A 1 0.92 -15.40 -1.86
CA MET A 1 2.00 -15.28 -0.86
C MET A 1 1.41 -14.98 0.48
N LEU A 2 0.75 -13.82 0.66
CA LEU A 2 0.09 -13.51 1.92
C LEU A 2 -0.88 -14.63 2.32
N LEU A 3 -1.80 -15.01 1.43
CA LEU A 3 -2.72 -16.14 1.66
C LEU A 3 -1.97 -17.46 1.85
N LEU A 4 -1.04 -17.82 0.96
CA LEU A 4 -0.22 -19.04 1.11
C LEU A 4 0.48 -19.14 2.48
N VAL A 5 1.03 -18.04 2.99
CA VAL A 5 1.71 -18.02 4.30
C VAL A 5 0.69 -18.09 5.42
N LEU A 6 -0.43 -17.37 5.31
CA LEU A 6 -1.53 -17.42 6.28
C LEU A 6 -2.12 -18.83 6.40
N ASP A 7 -2.32 -19.50 5.27
CA ASP A 7 -3.01 -20.80 5.17
C ASP A 7 -2.05 -21.98 5.35
N ALA A 8 -0.73 -21.72 5.42
CA ALA A 8 0.27 -22.76 5.65
C ALA A 8 0.07 -23.40 7.04
N PRO A 9 -0.14 -24.74 7.12
CA PRO A 9 -0.23 -25.44 8.40
C PRO A 9 1.03 -25.28 9.27
N PRO A 10 0.93 -25.46 10.60
CA PRO A 10 2.11 -25.52 11.47
C PRO A 10 3.11 -26.58 10.98
N GLY A 11 4.41 -26.25 11.04
CA GLY A 11 5.48 -27.11 10.54
C GLY A 11 5.71 -27.04 9.03
N THR A 12 4.93 -26.24 8.28
CA THR A 12 5.20 -25.99 6.85
C THR A 12 6.59 -25.38 6.68
N GLN A 13 7.32 -25.88 5.70
CA GLN A 13 8.59 -25.33 5.27
C GLN A 13 8.47 -24.81 3.83
N ALA A 14 9.28 -23.81 3.50
CA ALA A 14 9.40 -23.33 2.13
C ALA A 14 10.86 -23.40 1.69
N ALA A 15 11.04 -23.60 0.39
CA ALA A 15 12.32 -23.46 -0.28
C ALA A 15 12.17 -22.43 -1.40
N THR A 16 13.23 -21.68 -1.64
CA THR A 16 13.33 -20.82 -2.82
C THR A 16 14.38 -21.41 -3.74
N LEU A 17 14.01 -21.59 -5.01
CA LEU A 17 14.90 -22.11 -6.04
C LEU A 17 15.30 -20.94 -6.93
N ASP A 18 16.61 -20.75 -7.08
CA ASP A 18 17.16 -19.77 -8.00
C ASP A 18 17.77 -20.48 -9.21
N VAL A 19 17.41 -19.99 -10.40
CA VAL A 19 18.01 -20.46 -11.65
C VAL A 19 19.24 -19.63 -11.94
N ASP A 20 20.38 -20.22 -11.63
CA ASP A 20 21.67 -19.63 -11.97
C ASP A 20 21.78 -19.40 -13.47
N ALA A 21 22.15 -18.17 -13.82
CA ALA A 21 22.30 -17.68 -15.19
C ALA A 21 21.13 -18.06 -16.11
N ALA A 22 19.88 -17.88 -15.67
CA ALA A 22 18.66 -18.27 -16.38
C ALA A 22 18.65 -18.01 -17.89
N PHE A 23 19.03 -16.81 -18.35
CA PHE A 23 19.07 -16.50 -19.79
C PHE A 23 20.13 -17.32 -20.53
N ARG A 24 21.27 -17.60 -19.88
CA ARG A 24 22.31 -18.48 -20.42
C ARG A 24 21.90 -19.96 -20.47
N ARG A 25 20.71 -20.30 -20.00
CA ARG A 25 20.11 -21.65 -20.11
C ARG A 25 19.13 -21.77 -21.27
N VAL A 26 18.84 -20.68 -21.98
CA VAL A 26 17.90 -20.68 -23.11
C VAL A 26 18.67 -20.53 -24.42
N PRO A 27 18.79 -21.60 -25.23
CA PRO A 27 19.48 -21.53 -26.52
C PRO A 27 18.79 -20.54 -27.46
N ILE A 28 19.59 -19.78 -28.21
CA ILE A 28 19.09 -18.97 -29.33
C ILE A 28 19.04 -19.87 -30.55
N HIS A 29 17.92 -19.81 -31.28
CA HIS A 29 17.75 -20.54 -32.53
C HIS A 29 18.89 -20.19 -33.51
N PRO A 30 19.56 -21.16 -34.17
CA PRO A 30 20.72 -20.90 -35.02
C PRO A 30 20.51 -19.80 -36.07
N SER A 31 19.31 -19.72 -36.66
CA SER A 31 18.96 -18.67 -37.64
C SER A 31 18.88 -17.24 -37.08
N GLN A 32 18.99 -17.07 -35.76
CA GLN A 32 18.93 -15.77 -35.08
C GLN A 32 20.25 -15.40 -34.40
N GLN A 33 21.22 -16.32 -34.30
CA GLN A 33 22.48 -16.09 -33.57
C GLN A 33 23.31 -14.94 -34.15
N TRP A 34 23.20 -14.69 -35.46
CA TRP A 34 23.89 -13.58 -36.14
C TRP A 34 23.42 -12.19 -35.68
N PHE A 35 22.25 -12.07 -35.03
CA PHE A 35 21.82 -10.81 -34.40
C PHE A 35 22.53 -10.52 -33.06
N PHE A 36 23.24 -11.49 -32.49
CA PHE A 36 23.86 -11.41 -31.17
C PHE A 36 25.39 -11.55 -31.24
N VAL A 37 25.99 -11.09 -32.33
CA VAL A 37 27.45 -11.03 -32.46
C VAL A 37 27.98 -9.79 -31.74
N VAL A 38 28.96 -9.97 -30.87
CA VAL A 38 29.67 -8.89 -30.18
C VAL A 38 31.12 -8.88 -30.64
N SER A 39 31.60 -7.72 -31.10
CA SER A 39 33.02 -7.52 -31.40
C SER A 39 33.74 -6.92 -30.20
N TRP A 40 34.88 -7.50 -29.82
CA TRP A 40 35.73 -6.99 -28.74
C TRP A 40 37.18 -7.41 -28.95
N ARG A 41 38.12 -6.45 -28.84
CA ARG A 41 39.57 -6.66 -29.04
C ARG A 41 39.88 -7.43 -30.34
N ASP A 42 39.36 -6.93 -31.45
CA ASP A 42 39.56 -7.48 -32.80
C ASP A 42 39.06 -8.93 -33.01
N LEU A 43 38.25 -9.44 -32.08
CA LEU A 43 37.60 -10.75 -32.17
C LEU A 43 36.08 -10.60 -32.20
N CYS A 44 35.41 -11.56 -32.84
CA CYS A 44 33.96 -11.66 -32.89
C CYS A 44 33.49 -12.85 -32.05
N TYR A 45 32.53 -12.60 -31.17
CA TYR A 45 31.93 -13.58 -30.28
C TYR A 45 30.45 -13.72 -30.61
N ILE A 46 29.95 -14.95 -30.64
CA ILE A 46 28.54 -15.25 -30.90
C ILE A 46 27.92 -15.76 -29.59
N ASP A 47 26.85 -15.11 -29.14
CA ASP A 47 26.06 -15.63 -28.03
C ASP A 47 25.13 -16.75 -28.52
N HIS A 48 25.39 -17.99 -28.09
CA HIS A 48 24.55 -19.14 -28.42
C HIS A 48 23.32 -19.31 -27.51
N CYS A 49 23.24 -18.52 -26.43
CA CYS A 49 22.12 -18.50 -25.50
C CYS A 49 21.66 -17.06 -25.28
N ALA A 50 20.41 -16.87 -24.85
CA ALA A 50 19.82 -15.56 -24.66
C ALA A 50 20.75 -14.67 -23.80
N PRO A 51 21.26 -13.54 -24.34
CA PRO A 51 22.17 -12.69 -23.58
C PRO A 51 21.38 -11.73 -22.68
N PHE A 52 22.11 -11.03 -21.82
CA PHE A 52 21.56 -9.90 -21.07
C PHE A 52 21.49 -8.67 -21.97
N GLY A 53 20.42 -7.87 -21.85
CA GLY A 53 20.25 -6.63 -22.62
C GLY A 53 19.14 -6.65 -23.68
N PRO A 54 18.92 -7.74 -24.44
CA PRO A 54 17.78 -7.82 -25.36
C PRO A 54 16.45 -7.75 -24.62
N SER A 55 15.51 -7.01 -25.20
CA SER A 55 14.14 -6.88 -24.68
C SER A 55 13.37 -8.20 -24.67
N SER A 56 13.73 -9.15 -25.54
CA SER A 56 13.09 -10.46 -25.65
C SER A 56 13.55 -11.48 -24.60
N SER A 57 14.80 -11.40 -24.11
CA SER A 57 15.37 -12.41 -23.19
C SER A 57 14.52 -12.64 -21.93
N PRO A 58 14.01 -11.60 -21.23
CA PRO A 58 13.14 -11.79 -20.07
C PRO A 58 11.82 -12.50 -20.41
N GLY A 59 11.24 -12.21 -21.57
CA GLY A 59 9.98 -12.81 -22.02
C GLY A 59 10.14 -14.29 -22.37
N ILE A 60 11.21 -14.64 -23.09
CA ILE A 60 11.53 -16.01 -23.48
C ILE A 60 11.72 -16.89 -22.23
N PHE A 61 12.55 -16.45 -21.28
CA PHE A 61 12.72 -17.21 -20.04
C PHE A 61 11.45 -17.20 -19.18
N GLY A 62 10.68 -16.09 -19.19
CA GLY A 62 9.41 -15.99 -18.49
C GLY A 62 8.42 -17.09 -18.88
N GLN A 63 8.30 -17.41 -20.17
CA GLN A 63 7.45 -18.50 -20.65
C GLN A 63 7.88 -19.86 -20.10
N ILE A 64 9.19 -20.15 -20.08
CA ILE A 64 9.73 -21.38 -19.50
C ILE A 64 9.45 -21.43 -17.99
N ALA A 65 9.66 -20.30 -17.30
CA ALA A 65 9.44 -20.18 -15.88
C ALA A 65 7.95 -20.28 -15.48
N ASP A 66 7.03 -19.91 -16.37
CA ASP A 66 5.58 -20.05 -16.17
C ASP A 66 5.10 -21.48 -16.49
N ALA A 67 5.73 -22.18 -17.44
CA ALA A 67 5.42 -23.58 -17.77
C ALA A 67 5.76 -24.55 -16.62
N MET A 68 6.83 -24.29 -15.88
CA MET A 68 7.27 -25.17 -14.78
C MET A 68 6.21 -25.30 -13.66
N PRO A 69 5.66 -24.23 -13.07
CA PRO A 69 4.53 -24.31 -12.14
C PRO A 69 3.32 -25.03 -12.73
N ALA A 70 3.00 -24.82 -14.00
CA ALA A 70 1.86 -25.46 -14.65
C ALA A 70 2.03 -26.99 -14.72
N LEU A 71 3.21 -27.47 -15.13
CA LEU A 71 3.55 -28.89 -15.17
C LEU A 71 3.56 -29.54 -13.78
N LEU A 72 4.13 -28.86 -12.79
CA LEU A 72 4.16 -29.41 -11.43
C LEU A 72 2.74 -29.49 -10.83
N THR A 73 1.92 -28.46 -11.07
CA THR A 73 0.53 -28.44 -10.61
C THR A 73 -0.31 -29.52 -11.29
N SER A 74 -0.10 -29.78 -12.59
CA SER A 74 -0.79 -30.88 -13.30
C SER A 74 -0.41 -32.26 -12.78
N ASN A 75 0.74 -32.37 -12.11
CA ASN A 75 1.21 -33.58 -11.43
C ASN A 75 0.91 -33.56 -9.92
N HIS A 76 0.01 -32.68 -9.46
CA HIS A 76 -0.38 -32.54 -8.05
C HIS A 76 0.75 -32.15 -7.09
N ILE A 77 1.82 -31.52 -7.59
CA ILE A 77 2.93 -31.00 -6.78
C ILE A 77 2.68 -29.51 -6.50
N GLY A 78 2.31 -29.17 -5.27
CA GLY A 78 2.02 -27.79 -4.85
C GLY A 78 1.85 -27.63 -3.34
N PRO A 79 1.65 -26.39 -2.83
CA PRO A 79 1.40 -25.16 -3.57
C PRO A 79 2.68 -24.45 -4.07
N LEU A 80 2.70 -24.03 -5.34
CA LEU A 80 3.79 -23.28 -5.98
C LEU A 80 3.34 -21.86 -6.32
N LYS A 81 4.11 -20.84 -5.96
CA LYS A 81 3.73 -19.45 -6.24
C LYS A 81 4.27 -18.93 -7.57
N LYS A 82 5.57 -19.09 -7.81
CA LYS A 82 6.24 -18.68 -9.06
C LYS A 82 7.67 -19.19 -9.09
N TRP A 83 8.12 -19.63 -10.26
CA TRP A 83 9.54 -19.86 -10.55
C TRP A 83 10.14 -18.54 -11.05
N ASN A 84 11.07 -17.93 -10.32
CA ASN A 84 11.63 -16.63 -10.68
C ASN A 84 13.14 -16.73 -10.89
N HIS A 85 13.68 -15.87 -11.74
CA HIS A 85 15.12 -15.66 -11.89
C HIS A 85 15.63 -14.61 -10.89
N TRP A 86 16.74 -14.89 -10.22
CA TRP A 86 17.66 -13.91 -9.66
C TRP A 86 19.07 -14.13 -10.26
N VAL A 87 19.82 -13.06 -10.50
CA VAL A 87 21.22 -13.14 -10.95
C VAL A 87 22.13 -12.88 -9.76
N GLY A 88 22.85 -13.89 -9.31
CA GLY A 88 23.99 -13.76 -8.39
C GLY A 88 25.07 -14.76 -8.78
N PRO A 89 26.38 -14.41 -8.72
CA PRO A 89 27.43 -15.27 -9.24
C PRO A 89 27.66 -16.50 -8.36
N GLY A 90 27.39 -17.70 -8.88
CA GLY A 90 27.91 -18.97 -8.33
C GLY A 90 26.91 -20.13 -8.25
N SER A 91 27.33 -21.26 -8.83
CA SER A 91 26.89 -22.66 -8.73
C SER A 91 25.43 -23.04 -9.05
N PHE A 92 25.33 -24.10 -9.87
CA PHE A 92 24.18 -24.95 -10.20
C PHE A 92 23.09 -24.94 -9.13
N LEU A 93 21.92 -24.38 -9.47
CA LEU A 93 20.71 -24.34 -8.64
C LEU A 93 21.00 -24.12 -7.15
N ARG A 94 21.02 -22.87 -6.70
CA ARG A 94 21.07 -22.61 -5.27
C ARG A 94 19.75 -23.06 -4.64
N HIS A 95 19.77 -24.28 -4.13
CA HIS A 95 18.75 -24.80 -3.25
C HIS A 95 18.98 -24.17 -1.89
N PHE A 96 18.07 -23.29 -1.47
CA PHE A 96 17.96 -23.00 -0.06
C PHE A 96 17.23 -24.19 0.57
N PRO A 97 17.78 -24.82 1.63
CA PRO A 97 17.12 -25.93 2.28
C PRO A 97 15.74 -25.49 2.76
N PHE A 98 14.80 -26.43 2.78
CA PHE A 98 13.48 -26.20 3.33
C PHE A 98 13.60 -25.62 4.74
N ASN A 99 12.95 -24.48 4.97
CA ASN A 99 12.99 -23.80 6.24
C ASN A 99 11.67 -23.07 6.49
N SER A 100 11.30 -22.88 7.76
CA SER A 100 10.15 -22.05 8.13
C SER A 100 10.40 -20.57 7.89
N THR A 101 11.67 -20.16 7.81
CA THR A 101 12.09 -18.80 7.46
C THR A 101 12.85 -18.76 6.14
N PHE A 102 12.47 -17.86 5.23
CA PHE A 102 13.10 -17.76 3.90
C PHE A 102 13.04 -16.35 3.33
N LYS A 103 13.84 -16.08 2.30
CA LYS A 103 13.86 -14.79 1.60
C LYS A 103 13.12 -14.88 0.28
N TYR A 104 12.11 -14.05 0.05
CA TYR A 104 11.37 -14.02 -1.21
C TYR A 104 11.01 -12.59 -1.62
N VAL A 105 11.31 -12.24 -2.88
CA VAL A 105 11.15 -10.88 -3.45
C VAL A 105 11.82 -9.81 -2.57
N GLY A 106 12.92 -10.21 -1.92
CA GLY A 106 13.71 -9.32 -1.09
C GLY A 106 13.14 -9.02 0.31
N PHE A 107 12.15 -9.77 0.77
CA PHE A 107 11.68 -9.77 2.17
C PHE A 107 12.05 -11.06 2.87
N ARG A 108 12.22 -11.02 4.19
CA ARG A 108 12.27 -12.21 5.05
C ARG A 108 10.83 -12.58 5.41
N TRP A 109 10.47 -13.83 5.19
CA TRP A 109 9.16 -14.39 5.53
C TRP A 109 9.36 -15.45 6.62
N ASP A 110 8.47 -15.46 7.60
CA ASP A 110 8.41 -16.48 8.64
C ASP A 110 7.02 -17.16 8.59
N LEU A 111 7.01 -18.46 8.28
CA LEU A 111 5.80 -19.27 8.17
C LEU A 111 5.17 -19.60 9.53
N ASN A 112 5.98 -19.68 10.58
CA ASN A 112 5.51 -20.00 11.93
C ASN A 112 4.95 -18.74 12.59
N ALA A 113 5.70 -17.64 12.56
CA ALA A 113 5.29 -16.35 13.12
C ALA A 113 4.26 -15.62 12.24
N LYS A 114 4.01 -16.11 11.02
CA LYS A 114 3.15 -15.47 10.01
C LYS A 114 3.57 -14.02 9.78
N THR A 115 4.86 -13.76 9.55
CA THR A 115 5.37 -12.40 9.33
C THR A 115 6.03 -12.23 7.98
N VAL A 116 6.08 -10.98 7.55
CA VAL A 116 6.92 -10.51 6.45
C VAL A 116 7.66 -9.26 6.92
N GLU A 117 8.97 -9.21 6.69
CA GLU A 117 9.78 -8.09 7.17
C GLU A 117 10.95 -7.76 6.24
N ILE A 118 11.49 -6.56 6.43
CA ILE A 118 12.67 -6.07 5.72
C ILE A 118 13.92 -6.66 6.38
N PRO A 119 14.77 -7.43 5.66
CA PRO A 119 16.01 -7.98 6.21
C PRO A 119 16.96 -6.90 6.74
N ASP A 120 17.69 -7.18 7.83
CA ASP A 120 18.57 -6.21 8.49
C ASP A 120 19.65 -5.61 7.58
N THR A 121 20.19 -6.42 6.66
CA THR A 121 21.16 -5.94 5.65
C THR A 121 20.56 -4.86 4.74
N LYS A 122 19.26 -4.97 4.42
CA LYS A 122 18.53 -3.93 3.68
C LYS A 122 18.20 -2.74 4.57
N LYS A 123 17.79 -2.95 5.82
CA LYS A 123 17.50 -1.85 6.77
C LYS A 123 18.68 -0.90 6.88
N THR A 124 19.89 -1.45 7.11
CA THR A 124 21.13 -0.66 7.22
C THR A 124 21.36 0.21 5.98
N ARG A 125 21.31 -0.39 4.78
CA ARG A 125 21.48 0.34 3.51
C ARG A 125 20.41 1.43 3.30
N TYR A 126 19.16 1.15 3.68
CA TYR A 126 18.07 2.10 3.55
C TYR A 126 18.20 3.24 4.55
N LEU A 127 18.62 2.97 5.79
CA LEU A 127 18.89 3.99 6.81
C LEU A 127 19.98 4.96 6.36
N THR A 128 21.13 4.47 5.89
CA THR A 128 22.21 5.32 5.36
C THR A 128 21.71 6.24 4.23
N LYS A 129 20.84 5.72 3.36
CA LYS A 129 20.26 6.49 2.26
C LYS A 129 19.32 7.61 2.75
N LEU A 130 18.64 7.42 3.87
CA LEU A 130 17.70 8.38 4.45
C LEU A 130 18.37 9.37 5.40
N GLU A 131 19.54 9.07 5.96
CA GLU A 131 20.25 9.93 6.92
C GLU A 131 20.60 11.31 6.37
N VAL A 132 20.94 11.40 5.09
CA VAL A 132 21.31 12.65 4.43
C VAL A 132 20.13 13.61 4.22
N TRP A 133 18.89 13.13 4.34
CA TRP A 133 17.66 13.88 4.11
C TRP A 133 17.26 14.72 5.33
N VAL A 134 18.04 15.77 5.57
CA VAL A 134 17.86 16.70 6.70
C VAL A 134 17.51 18.11 6.22
N ARG A 135 17.09 18.99 7.13
CA ARG A 135 16.83 20.40 6.82
C ARG A 135 18.08 21.05 6.22
N GLY A 136 17.91 21.82 5.15
CA GLY A 136 19.01 22.48 4.44
C GLY A 136 19.68 21.64 3.34
N SER A 137 19.43 20.33 3.28
CA SER A 137 19.89 19.48 2.18
C SER A 137 19.22 19.82 0.85
N LYS A 138 19.87 19.44 -0.25
CA LYS A 138 19.38 19.64 -1.62
C LYS A 138 19.60 18.37 -2.42
N PHE A 139 18.57 17.92 -3.12
CA PHE A 139 18.59 16.68 -3.91
C PHE A 139 18.13 16.91 -5.33
N ASN A 140 18.64 16.12 -6.26
CA ASN A 140 18.17 16.06 -7.64
C ASN A 140 17.02 15.04 -7.81
N ARG A 141 16.45 14.99 -9.03
CA ARG A 141 15.35 14.09 -9.37
C ARG A 141 15.71 12.62 -9.15
N LYS A 142 16.90 12.20 -9.59
CA LYS A 142 17.37 10.82 -9.48
C LYS A 142 17.48 10.36 -8.03
N GLU A 143 17.97 11.21 -7.13
CA GLU A 143 18.06 10.95 -5.69
C GLU A 143 16.66 10.81 -5.08
N ALA A 144 15.73 11.71 -5.44
CA ALA A 144 14.35 11.66 -4.98
C ALA A 144 13.59 10.41 -5.46
N GLU A 145 13.68 10.09 -6.75
CA GLU A 145 13.09 8.87 -7.34
C GLU A 145 13.69 7.60 -6.70
N SER A 146 15.00 7.61 -6.47
CA SER A 146 15.71 6.50 -5.85
C SER A 146 15.23 6.24 -4.41
N VAL A 147 15.06 7.29 -3.61
CA VAL A 147 14.49 7.18 -2.25
C VAL A 147 13.03 6.76 -2.32
N HIS A 148 12.22 7.40 -3.16
CA HIS A 148 10.82 7.04 -3.33
C HIS A 148 10.64 5.55 -3.71
N GLY A 149 11.38 5.04 -4.70
CA GLY A 149 11.32 3.62 -5.10
C GLY A 149 11.75 2.67 -3.99
N THR A 150 12.72 3.07 -3.16
CA THR A 150 13.13 2.30 -1.98
C THR A 150 12.00 2.20 -0.96
N LEU A 151 11.33 3.31 -0.68
CA LEU A 151 10.24 3.36 0.29
C LEU A 151 8.95 2.72 -0.23
N VAL A 152 8.70 2.77 -1.54
CA VAL A 152 7.63 1.98 -2.19
C VAL A 152 7.84 0.49 -1.95
N HIS A 153 9.09 0.00 -2.10
CA HIS A 153 9.42 -1.39 -1.77
C HIS A 153 9.17 -1.67 -0.28
N CYS A 154 9.63 -0.80 0.62
CA CYS A 154 9.38 -0.95 2.07
C CYS A 154 7.87 -1.00 2.40
N ALA A 155 7.05 -0.19 1.73
CA ALA A 155 5.61 -0.12 1.93
C ALA A 155 4.84 -1.39 1.52
N MET A 156 5.49 -2.34 0.84
CA MET A 156 4.92 -3.68 0.62
C MET A 156 4.94 -4.53 1.89
N ALA A 157 5.92 -4.32 2.79
CA ALA A 157 6.02 -4.99 4.09
C ALA A 157 5.52 -4.13 5.27
N ILE A 158 5.46 -2.80 5.10
CA ILE A 158 4.97 -1.86 6.12
C ILE A 158 3.80 -1.05 5.53
N ARG A 159 2.59 -1.59 5.64
CA ARG A 159 1.41 -1.00 4.98
C ARG A 159 1.13 0.43 5.42
N ASP A 160 1.35 0.75 6.69
CA ASP A 160 1.18 2.10 7.27
C ASP A 160 2.02 3.17 6.54
N GLY A 161 3.15 2.74 5.96
CA GLY A 161 4.05 3.61 5.22
C GLY A 161 3.52 4.09 3.87
N ARG A 162 2.47 3.47 3.32
CA ARG A 162 1.89 3.89 2.02
C ARG A 162 1.45 5.34 2.03
N SER A 163 0.84 5.77 3.13
CA SER A 163 0.39 7.15 3.33
C SER A 163 1.55 8.15 3.44
N ARG A 164 2.80 7.69 3.60
CA ARG A 164 4.03 8.51 3.74
C ARG A 164 4.78 8.66 2.41
N LEU A 165 4.30 8.03 1.34
CA LEU A 165 4.90 8.11 0.01
C LEU A 165 4.49 9.34 -0.82
N PRO A 166 3.23 9.83 -0.76
CA PRO A 166 2.76 10.89 -1.66
C PRO A 166 3.59 12.18 -1.62
N ALA A 167 4.03 12.62 -0.43
CA ALA A 167 4.84 13.83 -0.29
C ALA A 167 6.21 13.69 -0.99
N ILE A 168 6.83 12.51 -0.87
CA ILE A 168 8.12 12.19 -1.48
C ILE A 168 7.97 12.08 -3.00
N LEU A 169 6.87 11.47 -3.47
CA LEU A 169 6.54 11.43 -4.90
C LEU A 169 6.31 12.84 -5.46
N ALA A 170 5.56 13.69 -4.76
CA ALA A 170 5.32 15.07 -5.17
C ALA A 170 6.62 15.87 -5.25
N PHE A 171 7.56 15.64 -4.32
CA PHE A 171 8.89 16.23 -4.38
C PHE A 171 9.66 15.78 -5.64
N ALA A 172 9.69 14.49 -5.95
CA ALA A 172 10.31 13.97 -7.17
C ALA A 172 9.62 14.51 -8.45
N ALA A 173 8.29 14.59 -8.45
CA ALA A 173 7.50 15.10 -9.56
C ALA A 173 7.70 16.61 -9.78
N SER A 174 8.10 17.36 -8.75
CA SER A 174 8.33 18.81 -8.88
C SER A 174 9.38 19.17 -9.93
N PHE A 175 10.26 18.24 -10.29
CA PHE A 175 11.30 18.39 -11.30
C PHE A 175 10.79 18.19 -12.74
N SER A 176 9.52 17.85 -12.97
CA SER A 176 8.96 17.51 -14.30
C SER A 176 9.16 18.59 -15.37
N HIS A 177 9.18 19.86 -14.98
CA HIS A 177 9.37 21.00 -15.87
C HIS A 177 10.82 21.51 -15.94
N THR A 178 11.78 20.76 -15.38
CA THR A 178 13.18 21.16 -15.36
C THR A 178 13.96 20.44 -16.45
N SER A 179 14.60 21.20 -17.35
CA SER A 179 15.40 20.67 -18.45
C SER A 179 16.75 20.07 -17.99
N SER A 180 17.29 20.52 -16.86
CA SER A 180 18.57 20.06 -16.33
C SER A 180 18.42 18.93 -15.32
N ASN A 181 19.06 17.79 -15.61
CA ASN A 181 19.18 16.64 -14.69
C ASN A 181 19.98 16.96 -13.42
N PHE A 182 20.70 18.08 -13.37
CA PHE A 182 21.54 18.49 -12.24
C PHE A 182 20.84 19.48 -11.30
N SER A 183 19.63 19.92 -11.63
CA SER A 183 18.86 20.80 -10.76
C SER A 183 18.62 20.12 -9.41
N LYS A 184 18.85 20.87 -8.32
CA LYS A 184 18.64 20.40 -6.95
C LYS A 184 17.60 21.27 -6.24
N ARG A 185 16.75 20.64 -5.44
CA ARG A 185 15.72 21.30 -4.63
C ARG A 185 15.81 20.85 -3.18
N SER A 186 15.35 21.70 -2.27
CA SER A 186 15.27 21.36 -0.84
C SER A 186 13.94 20.68 -0.52
N PRO A 187 13.93 19.60 0.28
CA PRO A 187 12.71 18.97 0.73
C PRO A 187 11.93 19.89 1.69
N ASN A 188 10.60 19.86 1.60
CA ASN A 188 9.74 20.60 2.53
C ASN A 188 9.58 19.86 3.88
N ALA A 189 8.93 20.50 4.85
CA ALA A 189 8.72 19.94 6.18
C ALA A 189 7.96 18.59 6.16
N THR A 190 6.99 18.43 5.26
CA THR A 190 6.22 17.18 5.12
C THR A 190 7.10 16.02 4.66
N VAL A 191 7.95 16.25 3.64
CA VAL A 191 8.92 15.26 3.16
C VAL A 191 9.86 14.86 4.29
N LEU A 192 10.43 15.84 5.00
CA LEU A 192 11.35 15.57 6.12
C LEU A 192 10.67 14.78 7.26
N SER A 193 9.42 15.12 7.60
CA SER A 193 8.63 14.38 8.59
C SER A 193 8.39 12.93 8.16
N ASP A 194 8.02 12.71 6.89
CA ASP A 194 7.77 11.37 6.36
C ASP A 194 9.06 10.54 6.27
N ILE A 195 10.19 11.15 5.88
CA ILE A 195 11.52 10.51 5.93
C ILE A 195 11.89 10.11 7.36
N ASN A 196 11.68 10.99 8.33
CA ASN A 196 11.98 10.70 9.73
C ASN A 196 11.13 9.53 10.26
N TRP A 197 9.84 9.48 9.89
CA TRP A 197 8.98 8.35 10.22
C TRP A 197 9.54 7.04 9.66
N TRP A 198 9.99 7.02 8.40
CA TRP A 198 10.61 5.84 7.81
C TRP A 198 11.91 5.44 8.51
N ARG A 199 12.76 6.40 8.90
CA ARG A 199 13.96 6.12 9.69
C ARG A 199 13.61 5.47 11.03
N GLN A 200 12.57 5.97 11.72
CA GLN A 200 12.09 5.37 12.97
C GLN A 200 11.62 3.93 12.76
N GLN A 201 10.82 3.67 11.71
CA GLN A 201 10.37 2.30 11.40
C GLN A 201 11.53 1.35 11.07
N LEU A 202 12.48 1.79 10.26
CA LEU A 202 13.63 0.97 9.84
C LEU A 202 14.60 0.67 10.99
N ASN A 203 14.61 1.50 12.04
CA ASN A 203 15.38 1.26 13.26
C ASN A 203 14.70 0.30 14.24
N LEU A 204 13.43 -0.07 14.03
CA LEU A 204 12.77 -1.05 14.89
C LEU A 204 13.44 -2.43 14.75
N PRO A 205 13.51 -3.23 15.84
CA PRO A 205 13.98 -4.61 15.77
C PRO A 205 13.16 -5.41 14.75
N PHE A 206 11.83 -5.31 14.83
CA PHE A 206 10.90 -5.85 13.84
C PHE A 206 10.43 -4.75 12.88
N CYS A 207 10.73 -4.91 11.60
CA CYS A 207 10.43 -3.91 10.56
C CYS A 207 9.61 -4.55 9.44
N GLY A 208 8.33 -4.79 9.70
CA GLY A 208 7.46 -5.56 8.82
C GLY A 208 6.00 -5.54 9.22
N SER A 209 5.28 -6.58 8.81
CA SER A 209 3.88 -6.81 9.16
C SER A 209 3.67 -8.24 9.63
N ILE A 210 2.83 -8.36 10.65
CA ILE A 210 2.22 -9.63 11.04
C ILE A 210 1.03 -9.85 10.11
N LEU A 211 0.94 -11.05 9.56
CA LEU A 211 -0.15 -11.46 8.70
C LEU A 211 -1.28 -11.97 9.56
N ILE A 212 -2.41 -11.28 9.50
CA ILE A 212 -3.62 -11.63 10.25
C ILE A 212 -4.75 -11.76 9.24
N ARG A 213 -5.54 -12.84 9.37
CA ARG A 213 -6.79 -12.98 8.63
C ARG A 213 -7.83 -12.07 9.30
N PRO A 214 -8.41 -11.09 8.58
CA PRO A 214 -9.50 -10.29 9.12
C PRO A 214 -10.64 -11.20 9.59
N PRO A 215 -11.40 -10.81 10.63
CA PRO A 215 -12.62 -11.52 10.99
C PRO A 215 -13.65 -11.41 9.85
N LEU A 216 -14.70 -12.24 9.95
CA LEU A 216 -15.82 -12.16 9.01
C LEU A 216 -16.38 -10.73 9.01
N VAL A 217 -16.72 -10.26 7.82
CA VAL A 217 -17.35 -8.95 7.64
C VAL A 217 -18.66 -8.92 8.42
N SER A 218 -18.82 -7.93 9.29
CA SER A 218 -20.01 -7.74 10.09
C SER A 218 -21.20 -7.36 9.22
N SER A 219 -22.40 -7.80 9.59
CA SER A 219 -23.66 -7.36 8.98
C SER A 219 -24.16 -6.00 9.50
N ILE A 220 -23.37 -5.30 10.31
CA ILE A 220 -23.75 -4.00 10.89
C ILE A 220 -23.81 -2.96 9.76
N PRO A 221 -24.97 -2.29 9.56
CA PRO A 221 -25.07 -1.21 8.58
C PRO A 221 -24.04 -0.12 8.86
N PHE A 222 -23.26 0.27 7.85
CA PHE A 222 -22.31 1.37 7.95
C PHE A 222 -22.26 2.13 6.63
N TRP A 223 -22.99 3.24 6.58
CA TRP A 223 -23.12 4.10 5.42
C TRP A 223 -22.53 5.46 5.72
N VAL A 224 -21.81 6.02 4.76
CA VAL A 224 -21.25 7.36 4.87
C VAL A 224 -21.57 8.14 3.61
N ASP A 225 -21.90 9.41 3.80
CA ASP A 225 -22.11 10.34 2.71
C ASP A 225 -21.75 11.77 3.09
N THR A 226 -21.53 12.60 2.07
CA THR A 226 -21.31 14.03 2.25
C THR A 226 -21.99 14.84 1.18
N SER A 227 -22.66 15.92 1.58
CA SER A 227 -23.13 16.96 0.67
C SER A 227 -22.24 18.19 0.75
N THR A 228 -21.67 18.65 -0.36
CA THR A 228 -20.83 19.85 -0.41
C THR A 228 -21.55 21.12 0.05
N SER A 229 -22.87 21.17 -0.07
CA SER A 229 -23.66 22.33 0.33
C SER A 229 -24.05 22.34 1.80
N TRP A 230 -23.95 21.21 2.51
CA TRP A 230 -24.48 21.10 3.87
C TRP A 230 -23.53 20.44 4.87
N GLY A 231 -23.15 19.19 4.66
CA GLY A 231 -22.45 18.46 5.72
C GLY A 231 -22.16 16.99 5.47
N ILE A 232 -21.95 16.28 6.58
CA ILE A 232 -21.60 14.86 6.65
C ILE A 232 -22.79 14.10 7.21
N GLY A 233 -23.12 12.96 6.60
CA GLY A 233 -24.09 12.00 7.10
C GLY A 233 -23.41 10.66 7.38
N VAL A 234 -23.73 10.06 8.52
CA VAL A 234 -23.31 8.70 8.86
C VAL A 234 -24.51 7.92 9.37
N VAL A 235 -24.71 6.72 8.84
CA VAL A 235 -25.63 5.72 9.39
C VAL A 235 -24.78 4.56 9.88
N PHE A 236 -24.92 4.20 11.15
CA PHE A 236 -24.18 3.11 11.77
C PHE A 236 -25.12 2.31 12.66
N ASP A 237 -25.21 1.00 12.45
CA ASP A 237 -26.11 0.11 13.18
C ASP A 237 -27.57 0.60 13.07
N THR A 238 -28.22 0.91 14.19
CA THR A 238 -29.58 1.47 14.26
C THR A 238 -29.60 2.97 14.53
N VAL A 239 -28.46 3.65 14.37
CA VAL A 239 -28.34 5.08 14.62
C VAL A 239 -27.84 5.82 13.40
N TRP A 240 -28.23 7.09 13.30
CA TRP A 240 -27.66 8.00 12.32
C TRP A 240 -27.25 9.31 12.99
N ALA A 241 -26.19 9.92 12.46
CA ALA A 241 -25.68 11.20 12.92
C ALA A 241 -25.35 12.08 11.71
N SER A 242 -25.45 13.38 11.90
CA SER A 242 -25.12 14.34 10.86
C SER A 242 -24.44 15.57 11.43
N TRP A 243 -23.50 16.11 10.67
CA TRP A 243 -22.71 17.27 11.06
C TRP A 243 -22.72 18.31 9.97
N ARG A 244 -22.98 19.55 10.32
CA ARG A 244 -23.10 20.67 9.38
C ARG A 244 -21.77 21.41 9.24
N PHE A 245 -21.46 21.82 8.01
CA PHE A 245 -20.29 22.63 7.72
C PHE A 245 -20.43 24.06 8.23
N GLN A 246 -19.31 24.64 8.64
CA GLN A 246 -19.14 26.06 8.91
C GLN A 246 -18.45 26.76 7.74
N ALA A 247 -18.55 28.10 7.70
CA ALA A 247 -17.89 28.90 6.70
C ALA A 247 -16.37 28.66 6.71
N GLY A 248 -15.76 28.55 5.52
CA GLY A 248 -14.31 28.30 5.38
C GLY A 248 -13.90 26.83 5.42
N TRP A 249 -14.84 25.87 5.45
CA TRP A 249 -14.51 24.45 5.36
C TRP A 249 -13.77 24.11 4.05
N GLU A 250 -14.16 24.72 2.92
CA GLU A 250 -13.51 24.53 1.62
C GLU A 250 -12.33 25.49 1.37
N ALA A 251 -11.45 25.62 2.36
CA ALA A 251 -10.21 26.39 2.25
C ALA A 251 -8.97 25.49 2.43
N ASP A 252 -7.77 26.02 2.21
CA ASP A 252 -6.49 25.36 2.51
C ASP A 252 -6.27 24.01 1.80
N GLY A 253 -6.81 23.85 0.59
CA GLY A 253 -6.70 22.61 -0.17
C GLY A 253 -7.65 21.49 0.28
N ARG A 254 -8.53 21.76 1.25
CA ARG A 254 -9.69 20.92 1.56
C ARG A 254 -10.66 20.96 0.38
N LYS A 255 -11.09 19.77 -0.05
CA LYS A 255 -12.03 19.55 -1.16
C LYS A 255 -13.02 18.47 -0.75
N ILE A 256 -14.00 18.16 -1.61
CA ILE A 256 -15.02 17.14 -1.34
C ILE A 256 -14.42 15.81 -0.84
N GLY A 257 -13.32 15.34 -1.44
CA GLY A 257 -12.65 14.11 -0.99
C GLY A 257 -12.11 14.15 0.44
N TRP A 258 -11.83 15.34 0.99
CA TRP A 258 -11.41 15.49 2.38
C TRP A 258 -12.59 15.29 3.36
N VAL A 259 -13.74 15.91 3.09
CA VAL A 259 -14.93 15.73 3.96
C VAL A 259 -15.46 14.29 3.89
N GLN A 260 -15.34 13.63 2.74
CA GLN A 260 -15.76 12.24 2.62
C GLN A 260 -14.87 11.29 3.42
N MET A 261 -13.56 11.56 3.47
CA MET A 261 -12.69 10.83 4.40
C MET A 261 -13.04 11.12 5.86
N LEU A 262 -13.47 12.34 6.18
CA LEU A 262 -13.97 12.65 7.52
C LEU A 262 -15.24 11.87 7.85
N ALA A 263 -16.13 11.62 6.88
CA ALA A 263 -17.31 10.78 7.09
C ALA A 263 -16.93 9.36 7.53
N VAL A 264 -15.91 8.76 6.88
CA VAL A 264 -15.34 7.47 7.30
C VAL A 264 -14.75 7.55 8.71
N GLU A 265 -13.94 8.58 9.00
CA GLU A 265 -13.36 8.79 10.33
C GLU A 265 -14.43 8.94 11.40
N PHE A 266 -15.48 9.72 11.14
CA PHE A 266 -16.58 9.99 12.06
C PHE A 266 -17.42 8.74 12.32
N GLY A 267 -17.68 7.94 11.28
CA GLY A 267 -18.33 6.65 11.46
C GLY A 267 -17.51 5.68 12.30
N LEU A 268 -16.18 5.65 12.14
CA LEU A 268 -15.31 4.84 12.99
C LEU A 268 -15.29 5.34 14.44
N LEU A 269 -15.25 6.66 14.66
CA LEU A 269 -15.32 7.25 16.01
C LEU A 269 -16.66 6.92 16.69
N LEU A 270 -17.77 6.95 15.96
CA LEU A 270 -19.08 6.51 16.44
C LEU A 270 -19.08 5.02 16.80
N ALA A 271 -18.54 4.15 15.93
CA ALA A 271 -18.43 2.72 16.19
C ALA A 271 -17.62 2.44 17.47
N ILE A 272 -16.45 3.08 17.60
CA ILE A 272 -15.58 2.96 18.78
C ILE A 272 -16.32 3.42 20.04
N ARG A 273 -17.04 4.55 19.98
CA ARG A 273 -17.80 5.06 21.12
C ARG A 273 -18.90 4.09 21.57
N ARG A 274 -19.50 3.35 20.63
CA ARG A 274 -20.49 2.30 20.90
C ARG A 274 -19.87 1.00 21.41
N GLY A 275 -18.56 0.95 21.61
CA GLY A 275 -17.86 -0.18 22.22
C GLY A 275 -17.38 -1.24 21.22
N HIS A 276 -17.36 -0.93 19.93
CA HIS A 276 -16.86 -1.87 18.93
C HIS A 276 -15.33 -1.91 18.90
N GLU A 277 -14.79 -3.11 19.03
CA GLU A 277 -13.37 -3.46 18.84
C GLU A 277 -13.27 -4.84 18.20
N ASN A 278 -12.12 -5.18 17.61
CA ASN A 278 -11.87 -6.50 17.02
C ASN A 278 -12.93 -6.96 16.00
N ILE A 279 -13.37 -6.05 15.12
CA ILE A 279 -14.47 -6.27 14.18
C ILE A 279 -14.13 -5.77 12.78
N HIS A 280 -14.71 -6.40 11.76
CA HIS A 280 -14.56 -6.01 10.36
C HIS A 280 -15.83 -5.36 9.83
N PHE A 281 -15.80 -4.06 9.57
CA PHE A 281 -16.93 -3.32 9.00
C PHE A 281 -16.97 -3.33 7.48
N HIS A 282 -18.18 -3.32 6.91
CA HIS A 282 -18.41 -3.02 5.50
C HIS A 282 -18.94 -1.60 5.36
N ILE A 283 -18.12 -0.70 4.82
CA ILE A 283 -18.48 0.71 4.65
C ILE A 283 -19.00 0.95 3.23
N LEU A 284 -20.20 1.51 3.15
CA LEU A 284 -20.86 1.84 1.89
C LEU A 284 -20.82 3.36 1.65
N SER A 285 -20.40 3.76 0.45
CA SER A 285 -20.30 5.16 0.03
C SER A 285 -20.50 5.29 -1.48
N ASP A 286 -21.02 6.43 -1.93
CA ASP A 286 -21.16 6.75 -3.35
C ASP A 286 -19.87 7.33 -3.98
N ASN A 287 -18.82 7.56 -3.19
CA ASN A 287 -17.62 8.21 -3.68
C ASN A 287 -16.46 7.25 -3.97
N GLN A 288 -16.27 6.92 -5.25
CA GLN A 288 -15.17 6.05 -5.69
C GLN A 288 -13.77 6.57 -5.33
N GLY A 289 -13.56 7.88 -5.25
CA GLY A 289 -12.28 8.48 -4.92
C GLY A 289 -11.83 8.19 -3.47
N VAL A 290 -12.80 8.12 -2.55
CA VAL A 290 -12.58 7.78 -1.14
C VAL A 290 -12.31 6.30 -0.99
N LEU A 291 -13.13 5.46 -1.63
CA LEU A 291 -12.91 4.00 -1.67
C LEU A 291 -11.49 3.68 -2.16
N GLY A 292 -11.08 4.26 -3.29
CA GLY A 292 -9.74 4.07 -3.84
C GLY A 292 -8.61 4.59 -2.95
N ALA A 293 -8.82 5.68 -2.20
CA ALA A 293 -7.82 6.21 -1.26
C ALA A 293 -7.66 5.30 -0.03
N VAL A 294 -8.77 4.80 0.53
CA VAL A 294 -8.79 3.86 1.66
C VAL A 294 -8.12 2.55 1.26
N ASP A 295 -8.55 1.95 0.15
CA ASP A 295 -8.04 0.66 -0.32
C ASP A 295 -6.55 0.72 -0.70
N SER A 296 -6.12 1.81 -1.34
CA SER A 296 -4.72 1.99 -1.69
C SER A 296 -3.83 2.36 -0.49
N GLY A 297 -4.42 2.85 0.61
CA GLY A 297 -3.70 3.31 1.79
C GLY A 297 -2.93 4.62 1.58
N LYS A 298 -3.29 5.41 0.57
CA LYS A 298 -2.67 6.71 0.27
C LYS A 298 -3.59 7.63 -0.54
N SER A 299 -3.44 8.94 -0.39
CA SER A 299 -4.03 9.95 -1.29
C SER A 299 -2.99 10.96 -1.78
N ARG A 300 -3.24 11.51 -2.98
CA ARG A 300 -2.47 12.64 -3.54
C ARG A 300 -2.80 13.96 -2.86
N ASN A 301 -4.03 14.14 -2.36
CA ASN A 301 -4.41 15.35 -1.64
C ASN A 301 -3.85 15.29 -0.20
N PRO A 302 -3.04 16.28 0.23
CA PRO A 302 -2.40 16.26 1.56
C PRO A 302 -3.39 16.21 2.73
N GLU A 303 -4.48 16.97 2.67
CA GLU A 303 -5.49 17.01 3.73
C GLU A 303 -6.25 15.68 3.81
N GLN A 304 -6.67 15.14 2.67
CA GLN A 304 -7.30 13.82 2.60
C GLN A 304 -6.39 12.73 3.17
N ASN A 305 -5.10 12.78 2.82
CA ASN A 305 -4.10 11.80 3.27
C ASN A 305 -3.78 11.94 4.78
N ARG A 306 -3.93 13.14 5.37
CA ARG A 306 -3.87 13.32 6.83
C ARG A 306 -5.04 12.62 7.54
N VAL A 307 -6.25 12.72 7.00
CA VAL A 307 -7.41 11.98 7.53
C VAL A 307 -7.18 10.48 7.44
N LEU A 308 -6.67 9.98 6.31
CA LEU A 308 -6.35 8.57 6.12
C LEU A 308 -5.38 8.04 7.19
N ARG A 309 -4.34 8.82 7.54
CA ARG A 309 -3.40 8.43 8.60
C ARG A 309 -4.08 8.25 9.95
N ARG A 310 -5.09 9.08 10.26
CA ARG A 310 -5.88 8.96 11.49
C ARG A 310 -6.83 7.76 11.44
N ILE A 311 -7.49 7.53 10.31
CA ILE A 311 -8.29 6.31 10.08
C ILE A 311 -7.42 5.07 10.33
N VAL A 312 -6.25 4.96 9.69
CA VAL A 312 -5.33 3.83 9.90
C VAL A 312 -4.92 3.68 11.37
N ALA A 313 -4.69 4.79 12.08
CA ALA A 313 -4.39 4.76 13.51
C ALA A 313 -5.58 4.24 14.35
N LEU A 314 -6.81 4.63 14.03
CA LEU A 314 -8.03 4.11 14.68
C LEU A 314 -8.18 2.61 14.43
N LEU A 315 -8.04 2.18 13.16
CA LEU A 315 -8.10 0.76 12.79
C LEU A 315 -7.10 -0.07 13.57
N ARG A 316 -5.87 0.41 13.72
CA ARG A 316 -4.84 -0.29 14.47
C ARG A 316 -5.09 -0.30 15.97
N THR A 317 -5.48 0.83 16.54
CA THR A 317 -5.64 0.99 18.00
C THR A 317 -6.79 0.15 18.54
N HIS A 318 -7.88 0.03 17.77
CA HIS A 318 -9.09 -0.70 18.16
C HIS A 318 -9.23 -2.06 17.48
N THR A 319 -8.18 -2.51 16.78
CA THR A 319 -8.19 -3.78 16.05
C THR A 319 -9.40 -3.89 15.10
N LEU A 320 -9.63 -2.83 14.32
CA LEU A 320 -10.74 -2.78 13.36
C LEU A 320 -10.23 -3.10 11.95
N TRP A 321 -11.07 -3.77 11.18
CA TRP A 321 -10.88 -3.95 9.74
C TRP A 321 -12.01 -3.25 9.01
N ILE A 322 -11.73 -2.79 7.79
CA ILE A 322 -12.72 -2.20 6.92
C ILE A 322 -12.59 -2.78 5.53
N THR A 323 -13.73 -3.06 4.92
CA THR A 323 -13.89 -3.22 3.47
C THR A 323 -14.81 -2.11 3.00
N THR A 324 -14.49 -1.51 1.86
CA THR A 324 -15.30 -0.41 1.32
C THR A 324 -15.97 -0.86 0.02
N SER A 325 -17.18 -0.38 -0.26
CA SER A 325 -17.86 -0.67 -1.53
C SER A 325 -18.71 0.50 -2.00
N TYR A 326 -18.82 0.60 -3.32
CA TYR A 326 -19.66 1.61 -3.96
C TYR A 326 -21.13 1.28 -3.79
N THR A 327 -21.93 2.30 -3.50
CA THR A 327 -23.39 2.26 -3.56
C THR A 327 -23.92 3.50 -4.29
N PRO A 328 -24.95 3.40 -5.15
CA PRO A 328 -25.56 4.58 -5.76
C PRO A 328 -26.14 5.54 -4.71
N SER A 329 -26.07 6.85 -4.94
CA SER A 329 -26.57 7.85 -3.97
C SER A 329 -28.07 7.66 -3.64
N ALA A 330 -28.87 7.17 -4.59
CA ALA A 330 -30.29 6.88 -4.37
C ALA A 330 -30.55 5.75 -3.34
N ASP A 331 -29.60 4.82 -3.21
CA ASP A 331 -29.67 3.70 -2.26
C ASP A 331 -28.88 3.99 -0.97
N ASN A 332 -28.14 5.09 -0.93
CA ASN A 332 -27.28 5.45 0.19
C ASN A 332 -28.09 6.02 1.36
N LEU A 333 -28.23 5.25 2.43
CA LEU A 333 -28.97 5.68 3.63
C LEU A 333 -28.40 6.95 4.29
N ALA A 334 -27.13 7.29 4.02
CA ALA A 334 -26.51 8.49 4.54
C ALA A 334 -26.77 9.76 3.69
N ASP A 335 -27.35 9.67 2.49
CA ASP A 335 -27.58 10.84 1.60
C ASP A 335 -28.54 11.86 2.21
N GLY A 336 -29.67 11.41 2.77
CA GLY A 336 -30.58 12.29 3.50
C GLY A 336 -29.88 13.01 4.67
N PRO A 337 -29.30 12.27 5.63
CA PRO A 337 -28.55 12.84 6.75
C PRO A 337 -27.44 13.81 6.34
N SER A 338 -26.71 13.55 5.25
CA SER A 338 -25.63 14.42 4.77
C SER A 338 -26.12 15.76 4.23
N ARG A 339 -27.42 15.86 3.92
CA ARG A 339 -28.12 17.07 3.46
C ARG A 339 -28.94 17.74 4.55
N GLY A 340 -28.88 17.24 5.79
CA GLY A 340 -29.68 17.73 6.90
C GLY A 340 -31.12 17.24 6.92
N ILE A 341 -31.42 16.19 6.14
CA ILE A 341 -32.75 15.57 6.10
C ILE A 341 -32.75 14.37 7.06
N PRO A 342 -33.66 14.32 8.05
CA PRO A 342 -33.74 13.19 8.96
C PRO A 342 -34.00 11.86 8.26
N LEU A 343 -33.27 10.83 8.65
CA LEU A 343 -33.52 9.46 8.17
C LEU A 343 -34.83 8.95 8.77
N SER A 344 -35.87 8.83 7.95
CA SER A 344 -37.23 8.47 8.36
C SER A 344 -37.51 6.99 8.12
N ILE A 345 -36.62 6.11 8.60
CA ILE A 345 -36.75 4.66 8.49
C ILE A 345 -37.07 4.08 9.88
N PRO A 346 -38.14 3.26 10.03
CA PRO A 346 -38.45 2.63 11.31
C PRO A 346 -37.27 1.84 11.87
N GLY A 347 -37.01 1.99 13.17
CA GLY A 347 -35.89 1.34 13.87
C GLY A 347 -34.58 2.13 13.84
N PHE A 348 -34.48 3.21 13.06
CA PHE A 348 -33.34 4.12 13.10
C PHE A 348 -33.61 5.31 14.01
N SER A 349 -32.65 5.64 14.86
CA SER A 349 -32.73 6.78 15.78
C SER A 349 -31.59 7.76 15.57
N ARG A 350 -31.85 9.05 15.77
CA ARG A 350 -30.81 10.06 15.67
C ARG A 350 -29.91 10.01 16.90
N SER A 351 -28.60 10.02 16.67
CA SER A 351 -27.58 10.15 17.71
C SER A 351 -27.02 11.57 17.71
N PHE A 352 -27.38 12.34 18.73
CA PHE A 352 -26.86 13.70 18.96
C PHE A 352 -25.52 13.65 19.68
N ALA A 353 -24.57 14.46 19.22
CA ALA A 353 -23.21 14.55 19.74
C ALA A 353 -22.61 13.16 20.05
N PRO A 354 -22.62 12.22 19.08
CA PRO A 354 -22.27 10.83 19.34
C PRO A 354 -20.87 10.68 19.92
N PHE A 355 -19.96 11.60 19.58
CA PHE A 355 -18.63 11.73 20.15
C PHE A 355 -18.22 13.20 20.13
N LYS A 356 -17.19 13.54 20.91
CA LYS A 356 -16.61 14.88 20.87
C LYS A 356 -15.94 15.12 19.52
N ILE A 357 -16.45 16.10 18.76
CA ILE A 357 -15.86 16.49 17.46
C ILE A 357 -14.36 16.76 17.66
N PRO A 358 -13.47 16.15 16.86
CA PRO A 358 -12.05 16.34 17.02
C PRO A 358 -11.62 17.80 16.88
N TYR A 359 -10.70 18.26 17.73
CA TYR A 359 -10.30 19.68 17.80
C TYR A 359 -9.81 20.27 16.46
N TYR A 360 -9.22 19.44 15.59
CA TYR A 360 -8.67 19.88 14.30
C TYR A 360 -9.76 20.17 13.25
N VAL A 361 -11.03 19.82 13.52
CA VAL A 361 -12.20 20.12 12.67
C VAL A 361 -13.31 20.86 13.42
N SER A 362 -13.16 21.13 14.72
CA SER A 362 -14.23 21.74 15.54
C SER A 362 -14.63 23.16 15.11
N ASN A 363 -13.74 23.87 14.40
CA ASN A 363 -14.01 25.20 13.85
C ASN A 363 -14.55 25.16 12.40
N LEU A 364 -14.72 23.96 11.84
CA LEU A 364 -15.14 23.75 10.46
C LEU A 364 -16.45 22.96 10.36
N ILE A 365 -16.78 22.21 11.41
CA ILE A 365 -17.88 21.27 11.46
C ILE A 365 -18.51 21.34 12.85
N VAL A 366 -19.84 21.43 12.88
CA VAL A 366 -20.64 21.41 14.10
C VAL A 366 -21.66 20.29 14.06
N ASP A 367 -22.04 19.80 15.23
CA ASP A 367 -23.14 18.85 15.33
C ASP A 367 -24.42 19.52 14.83
N SER A 368 -25.21 18.77 14.06
CA SER A 368 -26.49 19.30 13.60
C SER A 368 -27.51 19.18 14.74
N PRO A 369 -28.29 20.24 15.02
CA PRO A 369 -29.45 20.15 15.92
C PRO A 369 -30.55 19.29 15.29
#